data_AF-A0A3N1D0V7-F1
#
_entry.id   AF-A0A3N1D0V7-F1
#
_cell.length_a   1.000
_cell.length_b   1.000
_cell.length_c   1.000
_cell.angle_alpha   90.00
_cell.angle_beta   90.00
_cell.angle_gamma   90.00
#
_symmetry.space_group_name_H-M   'P 1'
#
loop_
_entity.id
_entity.type
_entity.pdbx_description
1 polymer ?
#
loop_
_entity_poly.entity_id
_entity_poly.type
_entity_poly.pdbx_seq_one_letter_code
_entity_poly.pdbx_strand_id
1 'polypeptide(L)'
;MSGIERRLLLIFRGSPTQAQLDRLRQALDLHPHGRLTDAEDAHFGDRDFAIADVPAVMGLWRSDDDLWSISIDADSEAILAENDIARWHSAVEVAAEDAGWILLERRSFPGTRP
;
A
#
# COMPACT_ATOMS: atom_id res chain seq x y z
N MET A 1 21.95 5.21 13.12
CA MET A 1 21.36 3.90 13.42
C MET A 1 20.05 3.83 12.66
N SER A 2 20.05 3.24 11.47
CA SER A 2 18.84 3.04 10.68
C SER A 2 17.97 2.00 11.40
N GLY A 3 16.73 2.37 11.71
CA GLY A 3 15.78 1.49 12.39
C GLY A 3 15.38 0.33 11.48
N ILE A 4 15.06 -0.83 12.08
CA ILE A 4 14.53 -1.99 11.35
C ILE A 4 13.07 -1.70 11.03
N GLU A 5 12.80 -1.18 9.84
CA GLU A 5 11.43 -0.92 9.37
C GLU A 5 10.80 -2.23 8.88
N ARG A 6 9.54 -2.49 9.24
CA ARG A 6 8.79 -3.69 8.81
C ARG A 6 7.48 -3.38 8.09
N ARG A 7 7.03 -2.13 8.22
CA ARG A 7 5.82 -1.65 7.58
C ARG A 7 6.07 -0.31 6.93
N LEU A 8 5.65 -0.19 5.67
CA LEU A 8 5.46 1.07 4.98
C LEU A 8 3.96 1.34 4.88
N LEU A 9 3.54 2.55 5.23
CA LEU A 9 2.16 3.02 5.09
C LEU A 9 2.17 4.32 4.31
N LEU A 10 1.35 4.37 3.27
CA LEU A 10 1.16 5.52 2.42
C LEU A 10 -0.30 5.92 2.48
N ILE A 11 -0.58 7.17 2.83
CA ILE A 11 -1.92 7.72 2.98
C ILE A 11 -2.16 8.71 1.85
N PHE A 12 -3.28 8.55 1.17
CA PHE A 12 -3.64 9.32 0.00
C PHE A 12 -5.01 9.96 0.16
N ARG A 13 -5.19 11.11 -0.50
CA ARG A 13 -6.50 11.69 -0.76
C ARG A 13 -6.89 11.51 -2.22
N GLY A 14 -8.13 11.09 -2.47
CA GLY A 14 -8.69 10.99 -3.81
C GLY A 14 -10.09 10.40 -3.84
N SER A 15 -10.84 10.74 -4.88
CA SER A 15 -12.16 10.16 -5.18
C SER A 15 -12.08 9.46 -6.55
N PRO A 16 -11.40 8.30 -6.65
CA PRO A 16 -11.22 7.63 -7.92
C PRO A 16 -12.56 7.21 -8.52
N THR A 17 -12.64 7.22 -9.84
CA THR A 17 -13.62 6.39 -10.56
C THR A 17 -13.23 4.91 -10.46
N GLN A 18 -14.18 4.00 -10.71
CA GLN A 18 -13.89 2.56 -10.71
C GLN A 18 -12.75 2.21 -11.69
N ALA A 19 -12.70 2.88 -12.84
CA ALA A 19 -11.64 2.67 -13.83
C ALA A 19 -10.25 3.13 -13.32
N GLN A 20 -10.17 4.19 -12.52
CA GLN A 20 -8.92 4.63 -11.89
C GLN A 20 -8.47 3.65 -10.80
N LEU A 21 -9.41 3.17 -9.98
CA LEU A 21 -9.13 2.13 -8.99
C LEU A 21 -8.62 0.83 -9.64
N ASP A 22 -9.24 0.39 -10.73
CA ASP A 22 -8.84 -0.82 -11.43
C ASP A 22 -7.46 -0.67 -12.09
N ARG A 23 -7.12 0.53 -12.59
CA ARG A 23 -5.76 0.84 -13.09
C ARG A 23 -4.71 0.79 -11.98
N LEU A 24 -5.01 1.35 -10.81
CA LEU A 24 -4.12 1.29 -9.64
C LEU A 24 -3.86 -0.17 -9.23
N ARG A 25 -4.93 -0.96 -9.12
CA ARG A 25 -4.84 -2.40 -8.80
C ARG A 25 -4.00 -3.14 -9.83
N GLN A 26 -4.21 -2.88 -11.12
CA GLN A 26 -3.43 -3.48 -12.18
C GLN A 26 -1.95 -3.08 -12.13
N ALA A 27 -1.66 -1.79 -11.90
CA ALA A 27 -0.29 -1.28 -11.82
C ALA A 27 0.49 -1.89 -10.64
N LEU A 28 -0.20 -2.16 -9.54
CA LEU A 28 0.37 -2.75 -8.33
C LEU A 28 0.26 -4.28 -8.27
N ASP A 29 -0.38 -4.89 -9.27
CA ASP A 29 -0.67 -6.34 -9.34
C ASP A 29 -1.47 -6.84 -8.12
N LEU A 30 -2.46 -6.05 -7.69
CA LEU A 30 -3.37 -6.39 -6.60
C LEU A 30 -4.47 -7.33 -7.08
N HIS A 31 -4.74 -8.35 -6.29
CA HIS A 31 -6.01 -9.06 -6.35
C HIS A 31 -7.13 -8.09 -5.95
N PRO A 32 -8.16 -7.87 -6.79
CA PRO A 32 -9.19 -6.88 -6.51
C PRO A 32 -10.18 -7.38 -5.45
N HIS A 33 -10.45 -6.56 -4.44
CA HIS A 33 -11.53 -6.77 -3.46
C HIS A 33 -12.59 -5.68 -3.59
N GLY A 34 -13.87 -6.05 -3.63
CA GLY A 34 -14.98 -5.08 -3.63
C GLY A 34 -15.00 -4.08 -4.80
N ARG A 35 -16.05 -3.25 -4.80
CA ARG A 35 -16.28 -2.13 -5.74
C ARG A 35 -16.53 -0.84 -4.98
N LEU A 36 -16.30 0.31 -5.62
CA LEU A 36 -16.51 1.60 -4.95
C LEU A 36 -17.95 1.81 -4.44
N THR A 37 -18.90 1.14 -5.07
CA THR A 37 -20.33 1.13 -4.68
C THR A 37 -20.60 0.36 -3.39
N ASP A 38 -19.66 -0.45 -2.93
CA ASP A 38 -19.80 -1.27 -1.74
C ASP A 38 -19.39 -0.41 -0.54
N ALA A 39 -20.37 0.23 0.09
CA ALA A 39 -20.13 1.22 1.16
C ALA A 39 -19.55 0.60 2.44
N GLU A 40 -19.76 -0.70 2.64
CA GLU A 40 -19.30 -1.42 3.83
C GLU A 40 -17.88 -1.99 3.67
N ASP A 41 -17.35 -2.02 2.45
CA ASP A 41 -15.99 -2.51 2.20
C ASP A 41 -14.96 -1.42 2.52
N ALA A 42 -13.95 -1.81 3.31
CA ALA A 42 -12.77 -1.02 3.61
C ALA A 42 -11.51 -1.59 2.92
N HIS A 43 -11.54 -2.84 2.45
CA HIS A 43 -10.42 -3.52 1.81
C HIS A 43 -10.67 -3.65 0.32
N PHE A 44 -9.78 -3.07 -0.50
CA PHE A 44 -9.98 -2.92 -1.94
C PHE A 44 -8.96 -3.67 -2.80
N GLY A 45 -7.97 -4.30 -2.20
CA GLY A 45 -7.10 -5.22 -2.90
C GLY A 45 -5.88 -5.60 -2.07
N ASP A 46 -5.35 -6.77 -2.34
CA ASP A 46 -4.12 -7.24 -1.71
C ASP A 46 -3.20 -7.92 -2.71
N ARG A 47 -1.95 -8.07 -2.32
CA ARG A 47 -0.95 -8.83 -3.05
C ARG A 47 0.03 -9.45 -2.09
N ASP A 48 0.16 -10.77 -2.16
CA ASP A 48 1.26 -11.50 -1.56
C ASP A 48 2.50 -11.45 -2.47
N PHE A 49 3.66 -11.19 -1.89
CA PHE A 49 4.94 -11.20 -2.58
C PHE A 49 6.09 -11.47 -1.60
N ALA A 50 7.33 -11.41 -2.08
CA ALA A 50 8.52 -11.56 -1.25
C ALA A 50 9.48 -10.38 -1.40
N ILE A 51 10.08 -9.96 -0.29
CA ILE A 51 11.17 -8.98 -0.24
C ILE A 51 12.39 -9.70 0.33
N ALA A 52 13.43 -9.86 -0.48
CA ALA A 52 14.63 -10.62 -0.12
C ALA A 52 14.29 -12.03 0.44
N ASP A 53 13.42 -12.76 -0.27
CA ASP A 53 12.90 -14.09 0.10
C ASP A 53 12.04 -14.16 1.37
N VAL A 54 11.71 -13.01 1.99
CA VAL A 54 10.79 -12.95 3.13
C VAL A 54 9.38 -12.58 2.67
N PRO A 55 8.33 -13.30 3.11
CA PRO A 55 6.96 -12.97 2.78
C PRO A 55 6.58 -11.53 3.16
N ALA A 56 5.85 -10.87 2.27
CA ALA A 56 5.29 -9.56 2.46
C ALA A 56 3.91 -9.47 1.81
N VAL A 57 3.06 -8.62 2.37
CA VAL A 57 1.71 -8.36 1.88
C VAL A 57 1.57 -6.88 1.58
N MET A 58 1.04 -6.56 0.40
CA MET A 58 0.56 -5.22 0.09
C MET A 58 -0.95 -5.20 0.26
N GLY A 59 -1.50 -4.21 0.97
CA GLY A 59 -2.94 -4.04 1.12
C GLY A 59 -3.38 -2.65 0.71
N LEU A 60 -4.52 -2.56 0.04
CA LEU A 60 -5.16 -1.31 -0.37
C LEU A 60 -6.48 -1.13 0.40
N TRP A 61 -6.64 0.01 1.06
CA TRP A 61 -7.73 0.26 1.98
C TRP A 61 -8.38 1.62 1.75
N ARG A 62 -9.70 1.69 1.96
CA ARG A 62 -10.46 2.94 2.07
C ARG A 62 -10.78 3.18 3.54
N SER A 63 -10.27 4.28 4.09
CA SER A 63 -10.46 4.66 5.49
C SER A 63 -11.62 5.66 5.67
N ASP A 64 -11.91 6.45 4.62
CA ASP A 64 -13.01 7.42 4.55
C ASP A 64 -13.37 7.65 3.06
N ASP A 65 -14.39 8.46 2.77
CA ASP A 65 -14.91 8.71 1.41
C ASP A 65 -13.83 9.14 0.40
N ASP A 66 -12.86 9.96 0.85
CA ASP A 66 -11.74 10.44 0.04
C ASP A 66 -10.38 10.00 0.57
N LEU A 67 -10.33 9.19 1.64
CA LEU A 67 -9.10 8.83 2.33
C LEU A 67 -8.76 7.36 2.09
N TRP A 68 -7.59 7.14 1.50
CA TRP A 68 -7.10 5.82 1.12
C TRP A 68 -5.76 5.54 1.75
N SER A 69 -5.45 4.26 1.92
CA SER A 69 -4.11 3.86 2.33
C SER A 69 -3.64 2.62 1.61
N ILE A 70 -2.33 2.59 1.33
CA ILE A 70 -1.63 1.41 0.86
C ILE A 70 -0.60 1.05 1.92
N SER A 71 -0.67 -0.17 2.43
CA SER A 71 0.33 -0.72 3.34
C SER A 71 1.18 -1.77 2.65
N ILE A 72 2.43 -1.86 3.06
CA ILE A 72 3.31 -3.00 2.79
C ILE A 72 3.78 -3.49 4.13
N ASP A 73 3.40 -4.71 4.45
CA ASP A 73 3.67 -5.36 5.72
C ASP A 73 4.55 -6.58 5.46
N ALA A 74 5.81 -6.54 5.89
CA ALA A 74 6.72 -7.66 5.80
C ALA A 74 6.59 -8.53 7.07
N ASP A 75 6.80 -9.84 6.94
CA ASP A 75 6.77 -10.75 8.09
C ASP A 75 7.73 -10.28 9.21
N SER A 76 7.42 -10.66 10.44
CA SER A 76 8.15 -10.32 11.67
C SER A 76 9.64 -10.67 11.65
N GLU A 77 10.05 -11.63 10.82
CA GLU A 77 11.46 -12.00 10.61
C GLU A 77 12.16 -11.13 9.55
N ALA A 78 11.40 -10.37 8.76
CA ALA A 78 11.90 -9.51 7.70
C ALA A 78 12.46 -8.20 8.25
N ILE A 79 13.41 -7.65 7.49
CA ILE A 79 13.85 -6.27 7.59
C ILE A 79 13.60 -5.64 6.22
N LEU A 80 12.75 -4.61 6.16
CA LEU A 80 12.69 -3.78 4.96
C LEU A 80 13.98 -2.96 4.94
N ALA A 81 14.86 -3.23 3.98
CA ALA A 81 16.02 -2.39 3.76
C ALA A 81 15.56 -1.02 3.25
N GLU A 82 16.31 0.04 3.58
CA GLU A 82 15.98 1.41 3.16
C GLU A 82 15.77 1.54 1.63
N ASN A 83 16.56 0.78 0.85
CA ASN A 83 16.42 0.72 -0.60
C ASN A 83 15.10 0.09 -1.06
N ASP A 84 14.63 -0.95 -0.39
CA ASP A 84 13.34 -1.59 -0.70
C ASP A 84 12.19 -0.64 -0.36
N ILE A 85 12.31 0.09 0.75
CA ILE A 85 11.31 1.07 1.17
C ILE A 85 11.23 2.22 0.18
N ALA A 86 12.38 2.75 -0.26
CA ALA A 86 12.43 3.80 -1.27
C ALA A 86 11.86 3.34 -2.62
N ARG A 87 12.18 2.10 -3.03
CA ARG A 87 11.65 1.50 -4.26
C ARG A 87 10.14 1.35 -4.19
N TRP A 88 9.61 0.76 -3.11
CA TRP A 88 8.19 0.54 -2.96
C TRP A 88 7.41 1.84 -2.78
N HIS A 89 7.98 2.79 -2.04
CA HIS A 89 7.45 4.14 -1.95
C HIS A 89 7.24 4.74 -3.35
N SER A 90 8.31 4.79 -4.16
CA SER A 90 8.24 5.38 -5.50
C SER A 90 7.27 4.64 -6.41
N ALA A 91 7.25 3.30 -6.37
CA ALA A 91 6.34 2.51 -7.19
C ALA A 91 4.87 2.76 -6.85
N VAL A 92 4.55 2.81 -5.55
CA VAL A 92 3.18 3.04 -5.08
C VAL A 92 2.74 4.49 -5.31
N GLU A 93 3.62 5.45 -5.06
CA GLU A 93 3.36 6.88 -5.29
C GLU A 93 3.03 7.14 -6.77
N VAL A 94 3.87 6.68 -7.69
CA VAL A 94 3.64 6.85 -9.14
C VAL A 94 2.31 6.22 -9.57
N ALA A 95 2.02 4.99 -9.14
CA ALA A 95 0.78 4.31 -9.50
C ALA A 95 -0.47 5.04 -8.95
N ALA A 96 -0.38 5.59 -7.74
CA ALA A 96 -1.45 6.36 -7.11
C ALA A 96 -1.65 7.71 -7.79
N GLU A 97 -0.57 8.43 -8.13
CA GLU A 97 -0.63 9.69 -8.86
C GLU A 97 -1.25 9.53 -10.26
N ASP A 98 -0.90 8.46 -10.99
CA ASP A 98 -1.51 8.11 -12.28
C ASP A 98 -3.01 7.79 -12.15
N ALA A 99 -3.44 7.31 -10.98
CA ALA A 99 -4.85 7.10 -10.63
C ALA A 99 -5.54 8.39 -10.15
N GLY A 100 -4.82 9.51 -10.04
CA GLY A 100 -5.33 10.82 -9.63
C GLY A 100 -5.37 11.02 -8.11
N TRP A 101 -4.55 10.28 -7.36
CA TRP A 101 -4.47 10.41 -5.90
C TRP A 101 -3.33 11.34 -5.52
N ILE A 102 -3.49 12.00 -4.37
CA ILE A 102 -2.49 12.90 -3.80
C ILE A 102 -1.93 12.24 -2.55
N LEU A 103 -0.62 12.00 -2.51
CA LEU A 103 0.05 11.52 -1.31
C LEU A 103 -0.05 12.60 -0.21
N LEU A 104 -0.65 12.24 0.92
CA LEU A 104 -0.73 13.09 2.09
C LEU A 104 0.40 12.80 3.07
N GLU A 105 0.70 11.52 3.26
CA GLU A 105 1.63 11.09 4.28
C GLU A 105 2.29 9.77 3.94
N ARG A 106 3.57 9.68 4.29
CA ARG A 106 4.34 8.46 4.33
C ARG A 106 4.75 8.20 5.77
N ARG A 107 4.44 7.01 6.28
CA ARG A 107 4.95 6.52 7.56
C ARG A 107 5.67 5.20 7.36
N SER A 108 6.79 5.04 8.02
CA SER A 108 7.42 3.75 8.22
C SER A 108 7.38 3.39 9.70
N PHE A 109 7.17 2.11 9.99
CA PHE A 109 7.12 1.63 11.36
C PHE A 109 8.26 0.66 11.60
N PRO A 110 8.99 0.83 12.71
CA PRO A 110 9.91 -0.20 13.14
C PRO A 110 9.12 -1.45 13.47
N GLY A 111 9.70 -2.61 13.18
CA GLY A 111 9.07 -3.87 13.53
C GLY A 111 8.85 -4.02 15.02
N THR A 112 7.59 -4.15 15.46
CA THR A 112 7.30 -4.67 16.79
C THR A 112 7.66 -6.15 16.81
N ARG A 113 8.57 -6.54 17.70
CA ARG A 113 8.70 -7.94 18.11
C ARG A 113 7.39 -8.32 18.83
N PRO A 114 6.73 -9.45 18.52
CA PRO A 114 5.73 -10.00 19.43
C PRO A 114 6.36 -10.35 20.79
#